data_AF-A0A831ZEI6-F1
#
_entry.id   AF-A0A831ZEI6-F1
#
_cell.length_a   1.000
_cell.length_b   1.000
_cell.length_c   1.000
_cell.angle_alpha   90.00
_cell.angle_beta   90.00
_cell.angle_gamma   90.00
#
_symmetry.space_group_name_H-M   'P 1'
#
loop_
_entity.id
_entity.type
_entity.pdbx_description
1 polymer ?
#
loop_
_entity_poly.entity_id
_entity_poly.type
_entity_poly.pdbx_seq_one_letter_code
_entity_poly.pdbx_strand_id
1 'polypeptide(L)'
;MSKFSDLINRGLNMFKPEQIVNTILNGNHNETAEYETQGFRDAARADGSPDAYKNSIDHFYSQILLKQKEDEEKIQKKNFEVESSIKETQQKKTIFENELKKLLQQDLPDAEKELKVAEEKILQFIRNPKDFVREEKDNFLQWIYGLLTLALAIFIYFFYTSVVYSAIFRDVTVSKFTIYNSIFYPRAIEEAYQKGIAALMITLLAPFVFYALGMVLDNIKKKTAGKSFKEKAHYYLGMIFAFLLDSLFAYHISERIYNSKAINTYENLKPYSLGDAILDLNFWIIIALGFCVYFLFGYLFSLYNELRTNSSLYAKVKGQLETNRNQAQERVNSLKVKISSLENSINELDLKIAALKEEFNKVYYSPIEIKNILSLYTRGWINFLKQGRYSEIFINTITNELEDFYKKIGVEQE
;
A
#
# COMPACT_ATOMS: atom_id res chain seq x y z
N MET A 1 -7.01 26.68 2.30
CA MET A 1 -7.66 27.29 3.47
C MET A 1 -9.16 27.58 3.29
N SER A 2 -9.70 27.83 2.08
CA SER A 2 -11.15 28.18 1.94
C SER A 2 -12.16 27.03 2.04
N LYS A 3 -11.74 25.76 1.87
CA LYS A 3 -12.64 24.59 2.04
C LYS A 3 -12.90 24.20 3.50
N PHE A 4 -12.05 24.65 4.43
CA PHE A 4 -12.18 24.33 5.87
C PHE A 4 -13.17 25.28 6.55
N SER A 5 -13.21 26.55 6.14
CA SER A 5 -14.21 27.52 6.62
C SER A 5 -15.63 27.20 6.16
N ASP A 6 -15.80 26.65 4.95
CA ASP A 6 -17.11 26.26 4.42
C ASP A 6 -17.73 25.03 5.11
N LEU A 7 -16.89 24.13 5.63
CA LEU A 7 -17.35 22.96 6.40
C LEU A 7 -17.77 23.33 7.83
N ILE A 8 -17.06 24.28 8.45
CA ILE A 8 -17.41 24.82 9.78
C ILE A 8 -18.74 25.61 9.70
N ASN A 9 -18.92 26.43 8.66
CA ASN A 9 -20.17 27.19 8.46
C ASN A 9 -21.37 26.32 8.07
N ARG A 10 -21.16 25.13 7.47
CA ARG A 10 -22.24 24.17 7.19
C ARG A 10 -22.61 23.31 8.40
N GLY A 11 -21.66 23.03 9.31
CA GLY A 11 -21.92 22.31 10.57
C GLY A 11 -22.66 23.17 11.60
N LEU A 12 -22.39 24.47 11.66
CA LEU A 12 -23.02 25.40 12.61
C LEU A 12 -24.49 25.73 12.28
N ASN A 13 -24.94 25.52 11.03
CA ASN A 13 -26.31 25.81 10.60
C ASN A 13 -27.31 24.65 10.78
N MET A 14 -26.88 23.51 11.33
CA MET A 14 -27.76 22.35 11.58
C MET A 14 -28.38 22.31 12.98
N PHE A 15 -28.01 23.23 13.86
CA PHE A 15 -28.59 23.33 15.21
C PHE A 15 -29.47 24.58 15.30
N LYS A 16 -30.76 24.41 14.99
CA LYS A 16 -31.77 25.41 15.31
C LYS A 16 -31.90 25.51 16.85
N PRO A 17 -31.67 26.68 17.46
CA PRO A 17 -31.78 26.88 18.91
C PRO A 17 -33.19 26.57 19.46
N GLU A 18 -34.21 26.57 18.60
CA GLU A 18 -35.62 26.43 18.97
C GLU A 18 -36.02 25.04 19.47
N GLN A 19 -35.24 23.98 19.20
CA GLN A 19 -35.57 22.63 19.71
C GLN A 19 -34.92 22.28 21.06
N ILE A 20 -33.87 23.00 21.47
CA ILE A 20 -33.19 22.78 22.76
C ILE A 20 -33.92 23.52 23.89
N VAL A 21 -34.54 24.66 23.59
CA VAL A 21 -35.35 25.42 24.57
C VAL A 21 -36.58 24.65 25.05
N ASN A 22 -37.17 23.79 24.20
CA ASN A 22 -38.37 23.04 24.57
C ASN A 22 -38.10 21.80 25.46
N THR A 23 -36.87 21.28 25.48
CA THR A 23 -36.51 20.13 26.34
C THR A 23 -36.10 20.56 27.74
N ILE A 24 -35.58 21.79 27.90
CA ILE A 24 -35.22 22.38 29.21
C ILE A 24 -36.49 22.77 30.02
N LEU A 25 -37.60 23.06 29.34
CA LEU A 25 -38.86 23.43 30.01
C LEU A 25 -39.72 22.24 30.46
N ASN A 26 -39.53 21.04 29.90
CA ASN A 26 -40.40 19.89 30.19
C ASN A 26 -40.02 19.08 31.44
N GLY A 27 -38.85 19.29 32.04
CA GLY A 27 -38.48 18.68 33.33
C GLY A 27 -39.11 19.36 34.54
N ASN A 28 -39.51 20.63 34.43
CA ASN A 28 -39.94 21.48 35.55
C ASN A 28 -41.45 21.47 35.83
N HIS A 29 -42.27 20.90 34.95
CA HIS A 29 -43.74 20.98 35.09
C HIS A 29 -44.32 20.07 36.20
N ASN A 30 -43.64 18.97 36.55
CA ASN A 30 -44.11 18.08 37.62
C ASN A 30 -43.73 18.59 39.02
N GLU A 31 -42.52 19.12 39.20
CA GLU A 31 -42.06 19.63 40.51
C GLU A 31 -42.80 20.91 40.93
N THR A 32 -43.10 21.79 39.97
CA THR A 32 -43.86 23.03 40.23
C THR A 32 -45.28 22.78 40.73
N ALA A 33 -45.94 21.74 40.21
CA ALA A 33 -47.25 21.31 40.70
C ALA A 33 -47.16 20.60 42.06
N GLU A 34 -46.06 19.92 42.34
CA GLU A 34 -45.84 19.20 43.60
C GLU A 34 -45.66 20.15 44.79
N TYR A 35 -44.86 21.22 44.64
CA TYR A 35 -44.64 22.20 45.71
C TYR A 35 -45.90 23.03 46.03
N GLU A 36 -46.66 23.40 45.01
CA GLU A 36 -47.96 24.08 45.19
C GLU A 36 -48.98 23.16 45.86
N THR A 37 -49.02 21.89 45.46
CA THR A 37 -49.90 20.89 46.09
C THR A 37 -49.49 20.62 47.55
N GLN A 38 -48.19 20.63 47.84
CA GLN A 38 -47.68 20.47 49.19
C GLN A 38 -48.08 21.64 50.09
N GLY A 39 -47.92 22.88 49.61
CA GLY A 39 -48.38 24.08 50.32
C GLY A 39 -49.89 24.09 50.58
N PHE A 40 -50.69 23.61 49.63
CA PHE A 40 -52.13 23.46 49.80
C PHE A 40 -52.49 22.40 50.88
N ARG A 41 -51.79 21.26 50.90
CA ARG A 41 -52.02 20.19 51.88
C ARG A 41 -51.62 20.59 53.29
N ASP A 42 -50.51 21.30 53.43
CA ASP A 42 -50.04 21.76 54.74
C ASP A 42 -50.99 22.84 55.29
N ALA A 43 -51.49 23.73 54.44
CA ALA A 43 -52.54 24.69 54.81
C ALA A 43 -53.82 24.00 55.29
N ALA A 44 -54.23 22.92 54.61
CA ALA A 44 -55.40 22.13 54.99
C ALA A 44 -55.24 21.41 56.33
N ARG A 45 -54.02 20.95 56.66
CA ARG A 45 -53.72 20.31 57.96
C ARG A 45 -53.68 21.31 59.11
N ALA A 46 -53.33 22.55 58.81
CA ALA A 46 -53.18 23.64 59.77
C ALA A 46 -54.41 24.56 59.87
N ASP A 47 -55.50 24.23 59.16
CA ASP A 47 -56.71 25.04 59.03
C ASP A 47 -56.44 26.50 58.60
N GLY A 48 -55.38 26.72 57.80
CA GLY A 48 -55.02 28.04 57.28
C GLY A 48 -54.51 29.05 58.31
N SER A 49 -54.12 28.62 59.53
CA SER A 49 -53.62 29.53 60.57
C SER A 49 -52.31 30.25 60.16
N PRO A 50 -52.20 31.59 60.34
CA PRO A 50 -50.95 32.34 60.09
C PRO A 50 -49.77 31.86 60.92
N ASP A 51 -49.97 31.63 62.22
CA ASP A 51 -48.90 31.13 63.10
C ASP A 51 -48.40 29.75 62.67
N ALA A 52 -49.28 28.95 62.06
CA ALA A 52 -48.91 27.65 61.53
C ALA A 52 -48.17 27.75 60.18
N TYR A 53 -48.47 28.75 59.35
CA TYR A 53 -47.74 29.00 58.10
C TYR A 53 -46.27 29.31 58.38
N LYS A 54 -45.97 30.16 59.36
CA LYS A 54 -44.60 30.48 59.76
C LYS A 54 -43.77 29.23 60.09
N ASN A 55 -44.34 28.31 60.88
CA ASN A 55 -43.67 27.05 61.20
C ASN A 55 -43.58 26.11 59.98
N SER A 56 -44.58 26.14 59.10
CA SER A 56 -44.64 25.26 57.92
C SER A 56 -43.65 25.68 56.84
N ILE A 57 -43.46 26.99 56.60
CA ILE A 57 -42.45 27.49 55.65
C ILE A 57 -41.02 27.31 56.19
N ASP A 58 -40.78 27.51 57.50
CA ASP A 58 -39.49 27.21 58.14
C ASP A 58 -39.16 25.70 57.98
N HIS A 59 -40.14 24.81 58.17
CA HIS A 59 -39.97 23.37 58.01
C HIS A 59 -39.76 22.95 56.55
N PHE A 60 -40.54 23.50 55.62
CA PHE A 60 -40.41 23.23 54.19
C PHE A 60 -39.06 23.72 53.64
N TYR A 61 -38.62 24.91 54.04
CA TYR A 61 -37.29 25.41 53.73
C TYR A 61 -36.18 24.52 54.29
N SER A 62 -36.32 24.03 55.53
CA SER A 62 -35.37 23.07 56.12
C SER A 62 -35.31 21.75 55.34
N GLN A 63 -36.44 21.26 54.83
CA GLN A 63 -36.47 20.08 53.95
C GLN A 63 -35.80 20.35 52.60
N ILE A 64 -35.99 21.53 52.01
CA ILE A 64 -35.31 21.95 50.79
C ILE A 64 -33.79 22.01 51.03
N LEU A 65 -33.35 22.60 52.15
CA LEU A 65 -31.93 22.67 52.50
C LEU A 65 -31.30 21.29 52.75
N LEU A 66 -32.03 20.34 53.34
CA LEU A 66 -31.55 18.97 53.54
C LEU A 66 -31.44 18.21 52.21
N LYS A 67 -32.45 18.32 51.34
CA LYS A 67 -32.38 17.77 49.98
C LYS A 67 -31.23 18.39 49.19
N GLN A 68 -31.06 19.71 49.28
CA GLN A 68 -29.94 20.42 48.68
C GLN A 68 -28.59 19.89 49.18
N LYS A 69 -28.43 19.63 50.48
CA LYS A 69 -27.18 19.05 51.03
C LYS A 69 -26.90 17.62 50.57
N GLU A 70 -27.92 16.76 50.54
CA GLU A 70 -27.77 15.38 50.03
C GLU A 70 -27.44 15.36 48.52
N ASP A 71 -28.03 16.27 47.75
CA ASP A 71 -27.72 16.45 46.35
C ASP A 71 -26.35 17.10 46.15
N GLU A 72 -25.94 18.06 47.00
CA GLU A 72 -24.61 18.66 47.01
C GLU A 72 -23.50 17.62 47.21
N GLU A 73 -23.64 16.67 48.14
CA GLU A 73 -22.64 15.60 48.33
C GLU A 73 -22.53 14.68 47.11
N LYS A 74 -23.67 14.27 46.52
CA LYS A 74 -23.70 13.46 45.29
C LYS A 74 -23.11 14.20 44.11
N ILE A 75 -23.38 15.50 43.98
CA ILE A 75 -22.88 16.38 42.92
C ILE A 75 -21.38 16.63 43.11
N GLN A 76 -20.91 16.89 44.33
CA GLN A 76 -19.48 17.06 44.62
C GLN A 76 -18.70 15.79 44.27
N LYS A 77 -19.22 14.62 44.62
CA LYS A 77 -18.61 13.34 44.25
C LYS A 77 -18.56 13.15 42.73
N LYS A 78 -19.67 13.44 42.04
CA LYS A 78 -19.74 13.36 40.57
C LYS A 78 -18.79 14.36 39.89
N ASN A 79 -18.73 15.59 40.37
CA ASN A 79 -17.83 16.64 39.87
C ASN A 79 -16.37 16.28 40.09
N PHE A 80 -16.03 15.70 41.23
CA PHE A 80 -14.69 15.19 41.51
C PHE A 80 -14.31 14.05 40.54
N GLU A 81 -15.22 13.12 40.27
CA GLU A 81 -15.02 12.02 39.31
C GLU A 81 -14.84 12.55 37.87
N VAL A 82 -15.67 13.53 37.46
CA VAL A 82 -15.58 14.18 36.14
C VAL A 82 -14.29 14.99 36.01
N GLU A 83 -13.90 15.78 37.03
CA GLU A 83 -12.67 16.58 37.01
C GLU A 83 -11.42 15.68 36.97
N SER A 84 -11.42 14.58 37.73
CA SER A 84 -10.37 13.56 37.67
C SER A 84 -10.27 12.96 36.27
N SER A 85 -11.41 12.60 35.67
CA SER A 85 -11.49 12.07 34.31
C SER A 85 -11.01 13.05 33.24
N ILE A 86 -11.32 14.35 33.40
CA ILE A 86 -10.82 15.42 32.52
C ILE A 86 -9.30 15.52 32.66
N LYS A 87 -8.76 15.57 33.89
CA LYS A 87 -7.30 15.62 34.12
C LYS A 87 -6.58 14.43 33.49
N GLU A 88 -7.07 13.21 33.68
CA GLU A 88 -6.47 12.01 33.09
C GLU A 88 -6.50 12.06 31.56
N THR A 89 -7.63 12.45 30.97
CA THR A 89 -7.79 12.56 29.51
C THR A 89 -6.87 13.65 28.94
N GLN A 90 -6.68 14.74 29.67
CA GLN A 90 -5.81 15.85 29.26
C GLN A 90 -4.31 15.51 29.39
N GLN A 91 -3.93 14.72 30.40
CA GLN A 91 -2.59 14.14 30.48
C GLN A 91 -2.31 13.22 29.29
N LYS A 92 -3.22 12.30 28.96
CA LYS A 92 -3.12 11.42 27.78
C LYS A 92 -2.97 12.22 26.48
N LYS A 93 -3.77 13.28 26.31
CA LYS A 93 -3.65 14.20 25.18
C LYS A 93 -2.25 14.83 25.10
N THR A 94 -1.74 15.34 26.22
CA THR A 94 -0.40 15.97 26.28
C THR A 94 0.71 14.99 25.88
N ILE A 95 0.60 13.71 26.26
CA ILE A 95 1.55 12.66 25.86
C ILE A 95 1.54 12.48 24.34
N PHE A 96 0.35 12.34 23.73
CA PHE A 96 0.21 12.18 22.28
C PHE A 96 0.66 13.43 21.51
N GLU A 97 0.39 14.64 22.00
CA GLU A 97 0.88 15.87 21.39
C GLU A 97 2.41 15.97 21.41
N ASN A 98 3.05 15.56 22.51
CA ASN A 98 4.51 15.51 22.60
C ASN A 98 5.11 14.47 21.64
N GLU A 99 4.50 13.29 21.52
CA GLU A 99 4.91 12.27 20.57
C GLU A 99 4.74 12.74 19.12
N LEU A 100 3.59 13.35 18.80
CA LEU A 100 3.32 13.95 17.49
C LEU A 100 4.36 15.02 17.15
N LYS A 101 4.70 15.89 18.10
CA LYS A 101 5.72 16.93 17.92
C LYS A 101 7.09 16.33 17.62
N LYS A 102 7.48 15.27 18.33
CA LYS A 102 8.74 14.55 18.07
C LYS A 102 8.76 13.96 16.66
N LEU A 103 7.68 13.29 16.25
CA LEU A 103 7.56 12.70 14.92
C LEU A 103 7.67 13.75 13.81
N LEU A 104 7.01 14.91 13.97
CA LEU A 104 7.01 15.98 12.97
C LEU A 104 8.31 16.78 12.91
N GLN A 105 8.96 17.02 14.05
CA GLN A 105 10.16 17.88 14.12
C GLN A 105 11.46 17.14 13.87
N GLN A 106 11.51 15.83 14.15
CA GLN A 106 12.73 15.04 14.10
C GLN A 106 12.59 13.84 13.17
N ASP A 107 11.73 12.88 13.51
CA ASP A 107 11.74 11.56 12.87
C ASP A 107 11.34 11.61 11.39
N LEU A 108 10.32 12.39 11.04
CA LEU A 108 9.86 12.56 9.66
C LEU A 108 10.90 13.33 8.80
N PRO A 109 11.41 14.51 9.21
CA PRO A 109 12.46 15.20 8.49
C PRO A 109 13.72 14.34 8.27
N ASP A 110 14.13 13.56 9.27
CA ASP A 110 15.31 12.72 9.15
C ASP A 110 15.08 11.54 8.19
N ALA A 111 13.90 10.92 8.21
CA ALA A 111 13.52 9.92 7.22
C ALA A 111 13.42 10.50 5.79
N GLU A 112 12.94 11.74 5.64
CA GLU A 112 12.89 12.43 4.35
C GLU A 112 14.30 12.79 3.83
N LYS A 113 15.23 13.14 4.71
CA LYS A 113 16.65 13.31 4.34
C LYS A 113 17.27 11.99 3.88
N GLU A 114 17.04 10.90 4.60
CA GLU A 114 17.52 9.56 4.21
C GLU A 114 17.01 9.17 2.82
N LEU A 115 15.73 9.42 2.54
CA LEU A 115 15.12 9.18 1.23
C LEU A 115 15.79 10.03 0.14
N LYS A 116 15.99 11.34 0.37
CA LYS A 116 16.68 12.21 -0.59
C LYS A 116 18.10 11.75 -0.89
N VAL A 117 18.86 11.35 0.13
CA VAL A 117 20.21 10.81 -0.03
C VAL A 117 20.19 9.52 -0.86
N ALA A 118 19.20 8.64 -0.65
CA ALA A 118 19.05 7.42 -1.45
C ALA A 118 18.70 7.73 -2.92
N GLU A 119 17.81 8.69 -3.17
CA GLU A 119 17.45 9.13 -4.52
C GLU A 119 18.63 9.81 -5.25
N GLU A 120 19.40 10.63 -4.55
CA GLU A 120 20.62 11.23 -5.08
C GLU A 120 21.66 10.17 -5.43
N LYS A 121 21.86 9.13 -4.60
CA LYS A 121 22.76 8.02 -4.91
C LYS A 121 22.34 7.27 -6.18
N ILE A 122 21.05 7.04 -6.38
CA ILE A 122 20.53 6.44 -7.62
C ILE A 122 20.84 7.35 -8.82
N LEU A 123 20.62 8.65 -8.68
CA LEU A 123 20.86 9.61 -9.74
C LEU A 123 22.36 9.73 -10.08
N GLN A 124 23.23 9.71 -9.07
CA GLN A 124 24.68 9.64 -9.23
C GLN A 124 25.09 8.33 -9.93
N PHE A 125 24.51 7.20 -9.55
CA PHE A 125 24.76 5.92 -10.21
C PHE A 125 24.33 5.93 -11.69
N ILE A 126 23.20 6.56 -12.03
CA ILE A 126 22.76 6.70 -13.42
C ILE A 126 23.73 7.59 -14.23
N ARG A 127 24.26 8.65 -13.61
CA ARG A 127 25.20 9.56 -14.26
C ARG A 127 26.58 8.94 -14.44
N ASN A 128 27.14 8.39 -13.36
CA ASN A 128 28.48 7.80 -13.30
C ASN A 128 28.43 6.43 -12.63
N PRO A 129 28.03 5.37 -13.35
CA PRO A 129 27.93 4.03 -12.77
C PRO A 129 29.30 3.47 -12.34
N LYS A 130 30.38 3.90 -13.02
CA LYS A 130 31.77 3.47 -12.78
C LYS A 130 32.29 3.80 -11.39
N ASP A 131 31.78 4.86 -10.74
CA ASP A 131 32.23 5.26 -9.40
C ASP A 131 31.76 4.27 -8.31
N PHE A 132 30.73 3.46 -8.61
CA PHE A 132 30.12 2.52 -7.68
C PHE A 132 30.60 1.08 -7.87
N VAL A 133 31.23 0.76 -9.00
CA VAL A 133 31.69 -0.60 -9.34
C VAL A 133 33.19 -0.58 -9.56
N ARG A 134 33.95 -1.18 -8.63
CA ARG A 134 35.37 -1.46 -8.88
C ARG A 134 35.47 -2.55 -9.94
N GLU A 135 36.05 -2.21 -11.09
CA GLU A 135 36.30 -3.15 -12.18
C GLU A 135 37.46 -4.08 -11.79
N GLU A 136 37.22 -5.09 -10.94
CA GLU A 136 38.11 -6.24 -10.87
C GLU A 136 37.89 -7.09 -12.11
N LYS A 137 38.54 -6.67 -13.19
CA LYS A 137 38.43 -7.32 -14.49
C LYS A 137 39.30 -8.57 -14.48
N ASP A 138 38.67 -9.74 -14.41
CA ASP A 138 39.37 -11.01 -14.65
C ASP A 138 39.71 -11.13 -16.15
N ASN A 139 40.78 -10.42 -16.53
CA ASN A 139 41.25 -10.30 -17.90
C ASN A 139 41.62 -11.66 -18.50
N PHE A 140 42.00 -12.64 -17.68
CA PHE A 140 42.39 -13.97 -18.14
C PHE A 140 41.18 -14.77 -18.63
N LEU A 141 40.12 -14.84 -17.83
CA LEU A 141 38.91 -15.57 -18.20
C LEU A 141 38.20 -14.94 -19.41
N GLN A 142 38.20 -13.60 -19.48
CA GLN A 142 37.70 -12.88 -20.66
C GLN A 142 38.48 -13.27 -21.92
N TRP A 143 39.81 -13.35 -21.84
CA TRP A 143 40.65 -13.70 -22.99
C TRP A 143 40.41 -15.15 -23.45
N ILE A 144 40.27 -16.09 -22.51
CA ILE A 144 39.94 -17.50 -22.82
C ILE A 144 38.60 -17.60 -23.55
N TYR A 145 37.53 -16.99 -23.03
CA TYR A 145 36.23 -17.04 -23.68
C TYR A 145 36.23 -16.33 -25.04
N GLY A 146 36.98 -15.23 -25.18
CA GLY A 146 37.16 -14.54 -26.46
C GLY A 146 37.84 -15.43 -27.50
N LEU A 147 38.94 -16.10 -27.13
CA LEU A 147 39.67 -17.01 -28.01
C LEU A 147 38.83 -18.23 -28.41
N LEU A 148 38.13 -18.84 -27.45
CA LEU A 148 37.28 -19.99 -27.71
C LEU A 148 36.10 -19.62 -28.63
N THR A 149 35.47 -18.47 -28.39
CA THR A 149 34.39 -17.94 -29.24
C THR A 149 34.89 -17.68 -30.67
N LEU A 150 36.10 -17.14 -30.84
CA LEU A 150 36.70 -16.93 -32.16
C LEU A 150 36.98 -18.25 -32.88
N ALA A 151 37.50 -19.26 -32.17
CA ALA A 151 37.75 -20.58 -32.74
C ALA A 151 36.44 -21.25 -33.21
N LEU A 152 35.38 -21.18 -32.40
CA LEU A 152 34.05 -21.67 -32.77
C LEU A 152 33.46 -20.89 -33.94
N ALA A 153 33.67 -19.57 -33.99
CA ALA A 153 33.23 -18.76 -35.12
C ALA A 153 33.86 -19.29 -36.41
N ILE A 154 35.19 -19.39 -36.48
CA ILE A 154 35.89 -19.91 -37.65
C ILE A 154 35.38 -21.30 -38.05
N PHE A 155 35.18 -22.19 -37.08
CA PHE A 155 34.64 -23.52 -37.32
C PHE A 155 33.24 -23.48 -37.99
N ILE A 156 32.29 -22.75 -37.40
CA ILE A 156 30.92 -22.62 -37.91
C ILE A 156 30.92 -21.98 -39.30
N TYR A 157 31.83 -21.05 -39.56
CA TYR A 157 31.98 -20.41 -40.88
C TYR A 157 32.27 -21.45 -41.96
N PHE A 158 33.33 -22.23 -41.78
CA PHE A 158 33.73 -23.25 -42.75
C PHE A 158 32.71 -24.38 -42.85
N PHE A 159 32.13 -24.79 -41.72
CA PHE A 159 31.10 -25.82 -41.66
C PHE A 159 29.86 -25.44 -42.48
N TYR A 160 29.22 -24.29 -42.20
CA TYR A 160 27.99 -23.93 -42.91
C TYR A 160 28.22 -23.48 -44.34
N THR A 161 29.37 -22.87 -44.66
CA THR A 161 29.75 -22.60 -46.06
C THR A 161 29.77 -23.92 -46.86
N SER A 162 30.34 -24.97 -46.28
CA SER A 162 30.44 -26.28 -46.91
C SER A 162 29.11 -27.02 -46.95
N VAL A 163 28.37 -27.05 -45.83
CA VAL A 163 27.10 -27.76 -45.68
C VAL A 163 26.04 -27.19 -46.61
N VAL A 164 25.88 -25.87 -46.66
CA VAL A 164 24.89 -25.21 -47.53
C VAL A 164 25.23 -25.42 -48.99
N TYR A 165 26.51 -25.30 -49.37
CA TYR A 165 26.93 -25.58 -50.74
C TYR A 165 26.66 -27.06 -51.13
N SER A 166 27.07 -27.99 -50.28
CA SER A 166 26.90 -29.43 -50.52
C SER A 166 25.43 -29.86 -50.56
N ALA A 167 24.57 -29.26 -49.74
CA ALA A 167 23.16 -29.59 -49.70
C ALA A 167 22.38 -29.04 -50.91
N ILE A 168 22.63 -27.78 -51.27
CA ILE A 168 21.81 -27.06 -52.26
C ILE A 168 22.38 -27.19 -53.68
N PHE A 169 23.69 -26.99 -53.84
CA PHE A 169 24.27 -26.75 -55.17
C PHE A 169 25.13 -27.89 -55.69
N ARG A 170 25.72 -28.73 -54.85
CA ARG A 170 26.65 -29.76 -55.31
C ARG A 170 25.92 -30.89 -56.03
N ASP A 171 26.42 -31.36 -57.16
CA ASP A 171 25.83 -32.49 -57.89
C ASP A 171 26.36 -33.84 -57.37
N VAL A 172 25.53 -34.88 -57.40
CA VAL A 172 25.93 -36.23 -56.95
C VAL A 172 26.73 -36.91 -58.07
N THR A 173 28.05 -36.75 -58.02
CA THR A 173 28.99 -37.39 -58.95
C THR A 173 29.49 -38.75 -58.42
N VAL A 174 30.04 -39.57 -59.32
CA VAL A 174 30.62 -40.91 -59.02
C VAL A 174 31.85 -40.82 -58.07
N SER A 175 32.40 -39.63 -57.84
CA SER A 175 33.47 -39.44 -56.86
C SER A 175 32.97 -39.69 -55.43
N LYS A 176 33.72 -40.45 -54.63
CA LYS A 176 33.40 -40.82 -53.23
C LYS A 176 32.91 -39.61 -52.40
N PHE A 177 31.60 -39.45 -52.26
CA PHE A 177 30.98 -38.58 -51.27
C PHE A 177 31.21 -39.18 -49.89
N THR A 178 32.28 -38.77 -49.23
CA THR A 178 32.51 -39.05 -47.82
C THR A 178 31.87 -37.97 -46.97
N ILE A 179 31.57 -38.29 -45.71
CA ILE A 179 31.04 -37.35 -44.70
C ILE A 179 31.95 -36.12 -44.62
N TYR A 180 33.26 -36.33 -44.53
CA TYR A 180 34.24 -35.25 -44.46
C TYR A 180 34.19 -34.33 -45.68
N ASN A 181 34.18 -34.90 -46.89
CA ASN A 181 34.12 -34.11 -48.12
C ASN A 181 32.77 -33.40 -48.31
N SER A 182 31.73 -33.80 -47.58
CA SER A 182 30.39 -33.21 -47.64
C SER A 182 30.22 -32.08 -46.62
N ILE A 183 30.83 -32.23 -45.44
CA ILE A 183 30.74 -31.29 -44.31
C ILE A 183 31.87 -30.24 -44.34
N PHE A 184 33.05 -30.57 -44.87
CA PHE A 184 34.19 -29.68 -45.05
C PHE A 184 34.64 -29.73 -46.50
N TYR A 185 33.91 -29.06 -47.38
CA TYR A 185 34.20 -29.05 -48.80
C TYR A 185 35.13 -27.89 -49.17
N PRO A 186 36.42 -28.13 -49.47
CA PRO A 186 37.39 -27.04 -49.62
C PRO A 186 37.10 -26.12 -50.81
N ARG A 187 36.41 -26.63 -51.85
CA ARG A 187 36.09 -25.89 -53.07
C ARG A 187 34.68 -25.29 -53.07
N ALA A 188 34.01 -25.25 -51.93
CA ALA A 188 32.63 -24.74 -51.82
C ALA A 188 32.51 -23.31 -52.35
N ILE A 189 33.45 -22.44 -52.01
CA ILE A 189 33.44 -21.03 -52.45
C ILE A 189 33.77 -20.92 -53.94
N GLU A 190 34.80 -21.64 -54.40
CA GLU A 190 35.25 -21.61 -55.79
C GLU A 190 34.14 -22.06 -56.75
N GLU A 191 33.47 -23.17 -56.45
CA GLU A 191 32.42 -23.70 -57.30
C GLU A 191 31.09 -22.94 -57.16
N ALA A 192 30.79 -22.38 -55.98
CA ALA A 192 29.65 -21.47 -55.82
C ALA A 192 29.82 -20.21 -56.68
N TYR A 193 31.03 -19.67 -56.76
CA TYR A 193 31.36 -18.57 -57.67
C TYR A 193 31.11 -18.95 -59.13
N GLN A 194 31.52 -20.14 -59.55
CA GLN A 194 31.31 -20.65 -60.91
C GLN A 194 29.83 -20.88 -61.24
N LYS A 195 29.01 -21.28 -60.26
CA LYS A 195 27.54 -21.45 -60.43
C LYS A 195 26.77 -20.13 -60.48
N GLY A 196 27.38 -19.03 -60.02
CA GLY A 196 26.85 -17.67 -60.16
C GLY A 196 26.77 -16.90 -58.84
N ILE A 197 26.60 -15.58 -58.95
CA ILE A 197 26.70 -14.68 -57.79
C ILE A 197 25.65 -14.97 -56.69
N ALA A 198 24.47 -15.45 -57.07
CA ALA A 198 23.42 -15.81 -56.12
C ALA A 198 23.83 -17.04 -55.27
N ALA A 199 24.42 -18.06 -55.90
CA ALA A 199 24.92 -19.24 -55.20
C ALA A 199 26.08 -18.86 -54.25
N LEU A 200 27.01 -18.03 -54.72
CA LEU A 200 28.08 -17.49 -53.90
C LEU A 200 27.56 -16.73 -52.66
N MET A 201 26.57 -15.84 -52.85
CA MET A 201 26.01 -15.07 -51.75
C MET A 201 25.33 -15.96 -50.71
N ILE A 202 24.53 -16.94 -51.14
CA ILE A 202 23.89 -17.90 -50.22
C ILE A 202 24.95 -18.69 -49.44
N THR A 203 25.98 -19.19 -50.12
CA THR A 203 27.06 -19.96 -49.50
C THR A 203 27.89 -19.14 -48.51
N LEU A 204 28.23 -17.89 -48.83
CA LEU A 204 29.03 -17.03 -47.94
C LEU A 204 28.22 -16.44 -46.78
N LEU A 205 26.92 -16.18 -46.97
CA LEU A 205 26.09 -15.55 -45.95
C LEU A 205 25.41 -16.55 -45.01
N ALA A 206 25.27 -17.82 -45.42
CA ALA A 206 24.62 -18.84 -44.59
C ALA A 206 25.20 -18.94 -43.17
N PRO A 207 26.53 -18.95 -42.93
CA PRO A 207 27.07 -19.02 -41.58
C PRO A 207 26.60 -17.89 -40.64
N PHE A 208 26.37 -16.68 -41.17
CA PHE A 208 25.91 -15.55 -40.36
C PHE A 208 24.49 -15.73 -39.83
N VAL A 209 23.64 -16.46 -40.56
CA VAL A 209 22.30 -16.82 -40.08
C VAL A 209 22.41 -17.69 -38.83
N PHE A 210 23.33 -18.67 -38.82
CA PHE A 210 23.54 -19.55 -37.67
C PHE A 210 24.22 -18.86 -36.49
N TYR A 211 25.14 -17.91 -36.73
CA TYR A 211 25.63 -17.05 -35.64
C TYR A 211 24.51 -16.23 -35.00
N ALA A 212 23.70 -15.57 -35.83
CA ALA A 212 22.58 -14.77 -35.36
C ALA A 212 21.60 -15.64 -34.55
N LEU A 213 21.29 -16.82 -35.05
CA LEU A 213 20.39 -17.76 -34.40
C LEU A 213 20.93 -18.26 -33.06
N GLY A 214 22.22 -18.63 -32.97
CA GLY A 214 22.87 -19.00 -31.71
C GLY A 214 22.82 -17.87 -30.66
N MET A 215 23.14 -16.63 -31.07
CA MET A 215 23.07 -15.46 -30.17
C MET A 215 21.64 -15.12 -29.74
N VAL A 216 20.66 -15.22 -30.65
CA VAL A 216 19.25 -14.96 -30.35
C VAL A 216 18.71 -15.98 -29.34
N LEU A 217 19.02 -17.27 -29.51
CA LEU A 217 18.59 -18.31 -28.59
C LEU A 217 19.13 -18.10 -27.17
N ASP A 218 20.41 -17.75 -27.03
CA ASP A 218 20.99 -17.46 -25.71
C ASP A 218 20.36 -16.20 -25.08
N ASN A 219 20.14 -15.15 -25.87
CA ASN A 219 19.49 -13.94 -25.38
C ASN A 219 18.05 -14.18 -24.90
N ILE A 220 17.27 -15.02 -25.61
CA ILE A 220 15.92 -15.42 -25.20
C ILE A 220 16.00 -16.25 -23.91
N LYS A 221 16.96 -17.17 -23.80
CA LYS A 221 17.20 -17.96 -22.58
C LYS A 221 17.42 -17.05 -21.36
N LYS A 222 18.31 -16.05 -21.48
CA LYS A 222 18.62 -15.11 -20.39
C LYS A 222 17.41 -14.26 -19.98
N LYS A 223 16.65 -13.71 -20.95
CA LYS A 223 15.43 -12.93 -20.68
C LYS A 223 14.30 -13.72 -20.01
N THR A 224 14.39 -15.05 -20.06
CA THR A 224 13.38 -15.96 -19.55
C THR A 224 13.86 -16.77 -18.34
N ALA A 225 15.06 -16.48 -17.84
CA ALA A 225 15.55 -17.01 -16.58
C ALA A 225 14.67 -16.50 -15.41
N GLY A 226 14.19 -17.40 -14.55
CA GLY A 226 13.32 -17.06 -13.41
C GLY A 226 11.84 -16.84 -13.73
N LYS A 227 11.44 -16.90 -15.01
CA LYS A 227 10.07 -16.71 -15.48
C LYS A 227 9.23 -18.00 -15.51
N SER A 228 7.91 -17.84 -15.57
CA SER A 228 6.94 -18.96 -15.61
C SER A 228 7.13 -19.86 -16.84
N PHE A 229 6.70 -21.13 -16.77
CA PHE A 229 6.76 -22.09 -17.88
C PHE A 229 6.10 -21.56 -19.17
N LYS A 230 5.00 -20.80 -19.05
CA LYS A 230 4.32 -20.17 -20.20
C LYS A 230 5.20 -19.15 -20.92
N GLU A 231 6.03 -18.43 -20.17
CA GLU A 231 6.93 -17.41 -20.74
C GLU A 231 8.16 -18.06 -21.39
N LYS A 232 8.57 -19.24 -20.91
CA LYS A 232 9.62 -20.11 -21.52
C LYS A 232 9.22 -20.76 -22.84
N ALA A 233 7.95 -20.71 -23.23
CA ALA A 233 7.48 -21.32 -24.48
C ALA A 233 8.24 -20.81 -25.72
N HIS A 234 8.55 -19.51 -25.77
CA HIS A 234 9.28 -18.90 -26.90
C HIS A 234 10.70 -19.46 -27.06
N TYR A 235 11.37 -19.78 -25.96
CA TYR A 235 12.70 -20.39 -25.98
C TYR A 235 12.65 -21.81 -26.57
N TYR A 236 11.72 -22.64 -26.09
CA TYR A 236 11.56 -24.00 -26.59
C TYR A 236 11.11 -24.02 -28.05
N LEU A 237 10.21 -23.12 -28.44
CA LEU A 237 9.77 -22.97 -29.83
C LEU A 237 10.95 -22.60 -30.74
N GLY A 238 11.78 -21.64 -30.31
CA GLY A 238 13.00 -21.26 -31.03
C GLY A 238 14.00 -22.41 -31.14
N MET A 239 14.18 -23.20 -30.08
CA MET A 239 15.07 -24.37 -30.09
C MET A 239 14.58 -25.46 -31.04
N ILE A 240 13.26 -25.74 -31.06
CA ILE A 240 12.65 -26.69 -31.98
C ILE A 240 12.82 -26.20 -33.43
N PHE A 241 12.54 -24.93 -33.69
CA PHE A 241 12.73 -24.34 -35.02
C PHE A 241 14.17 -24.47 -35.51
N ALA A 242 15.14 -24.13 -34.66
CA ALA A 242 16.56 -24.26 -34.93
C ALA A 242 16.98 -25.70 -35.23
N PHE A 243 16.54 -26.64 -34.40
CA PHE A 243 16.81 -28.06 -34.56
C PHE A 243 16.22 -28.61 -35.87
N LEU A 244 15.00 -28.21 -36.22
CA LEU A 244 14.36 -28.61 -37.48
C LEU A 244 15.11 -28.08 -38.70
N LEU A 245 15.61 -26.84 -38.63
CA LEU A 245 16.37 -26.22 -39.70
C LEU A 245 17.71 -26.96 -39.93
N ASP A 246 18.44 -27.32 -38.87
CA ASP A 246 19.65 -28.14 -39.01
C ASP A 246 19.35 -29.57 -39.47
N SER A 247 18.25 -30.15 -38.98
CA SER A 247 17.79 -31.48 -39.41
C SER A 247 17.49 -31.52 -40.90
N LEU A 248 17.00 -30.42 -41.48
CA LEU A 248 16.77 -30.31 -42.93
C LEU A 248 18.08 -30.39 -43.72
N PHE A 249 19.11 -29.65 -43.30
CA PHE A 249 20.43 -29.72 -43.94
C PHE A 249 21.08 -31.08 -43.75
N ALA A 250 20.99 -31.67 -42.56
CA ALA A 250 21.49 -33.00 -42.27
C ALA A 250 20.81 -34.06 -43.14
N TYR A 251 19.48 -34.00 -43.30
CA TYR A 251 18.73 -34.91 -44.16
C TYR A 251 19.22 -34.84 -45.61
N HIS A 252 19.31 -33.65 -46.20
CA HIS A 252 19.75 -33.49 -47.59
C HIS A 252 21.20 -33.94 -47.82
N ILE A 253 22.10 -33.70 -46.88
CA ILE A 253 23.48 -34.21 -47.00
C ILE A 253 23.50 -35.74 -46.88
N SER A 254 22.77 -36.31 -45.92
CA SER A 254 22.71 -37.75 -45.70
C SER A 254 22.10 -38.48 -46.90
N GLU A 255 21.03 -37.93 -47.47
CA GLU A 255 20.41 -38.41 -48.71
C GLU A 255 21.41 -38.42 -49.87
N ARG A 256 22.19 -37.34 -50.04
CA ARG A 256 23.21 -37.25 -51.09
C ARG A 256 24.35 -38.25 -50.88
N ILE A 257 24.78 -38.48 -49.64
CA ILE A 257 25.77 -39.52 -49.30
C ILE A 257 25.21 -40.91 -49.63
N TYR A 258 23.95 -41.17 -49.30
CA TYR A 258 23.27 -42.43 -49.59
C TYR A 258 23.17 -42.67 -51.12
N ASN A 259 22.70 -41.68 -51.87
CA ASN A 259 22.55 -41.76 -53.32
C ASN A 259 23.91 -41.94 -54.02
N SER A 260 24.98 -41.30 -53.52
CA SER A 260 26.32 -41.53 -54.04
C SER A 260 26.82 -42.96 -53.78
N LYS A 261 26.50 -43.55 -52.62
CA LYS A 261 26.80 -44.97 -52.35
C LYS A 261 26.01 -45.88 -53.29
N ALA A 262 24.72 -45.59 -53.53
CA ALA A 262 23.87 -46.35 -54.45
C ALA A 262 24.45 -46.39 -55.86
N ILE A 263 24.86 -45.23 -56.39
CA ILE A 263 25.45 -45.10 -57.73
C ILE A 263 26.77 -45.88 -57.83
N ASN A 264 27.57 -45.91 -56.77
CA ASN A 264 28.87 -46.60 -56.75
C ASN A 264 28.75 -48.13 -56.60
N THR A 265 27.66 -48.63 -56.01
CA THR A 265 27.46 -50.07 -55.75
C THR A 265 26.60 -50.75 -56.84
N TYR A 266 26.01 -50.00 -57.78
CA TYR A 266 25.10 -50.50 -58.83
C TYR A 266 23.89 -51.29 -58.30
N GLU A 267 23.53 -51.10 -57.02
CA GLU A 267 22.34 -51.70 -56.41
C GLU A 267 21.16 -50.72 -56.50
N ASN A 268 19.98 -51.23 -56.89
CA ASN A 268 18.72 -50.50 -56.80
C ASN A 268 18.30 -50.34 -55.34
N LEU A 269 18.92 -49.38 -54.66
CA LEU A 269 18.60 -49.02 -53.29
C LEU A 269 17.23 -48.33 -53.21
N LYS A 270 16.50 -48.61 -52.13
CA LYS A 270 15.20 -47.99 -51.82
C LYS A 270 15.35 -46.46 -51.72
N PRO A 271 14.36 -45.65 -52.13
CA PRO A 271 14.39 -44.21 -51.93
C PRO A 271 14.60 -43.86 -50.45
N TYR A 272 15.50 -42.90 -50.20
CA TYR A 272 15.91 -42.48 -48.87
C TYR A 272 14.76 -41.83 -48.12
N SER A 273 14.23 -42.51 -47.10
CA SER A 273 13.09 -42.03 -46.32
C SER A 273 13.54 -41.32 -45.03
N LEU A 274 12.63 -40.56 -44.40
CA LEU A 274 12.89 -39.93 -43.10
C LEU A 274 13.27 -40.96 -42.00
N GLY A 275 12.72 -42.18 -42.08
CA GLY A 275 13.06 -43.26 -41.15
C GLY A 275 14.51 -43.72 -41.29
N ASP A 276 15.04 -43.74 -42.52
CA ASP A 276 16.43 -44.10 -42.79
C ASP A 276 17.39 -43.04 -42.26
N ALA A 277 16.98 -41.76 -42.30
CA ALA A 277 17.77 -40.66 -41.76
C ALA A 277 17.92 -40.69 -40.25
N ILE A 278 16.90 -41.13 -39.51
CA ILE A 278 16.98 -41.26 -38.04
C ILE A 278 17.97 -42.38 -37.65
N LEU A 279 18.10 -43.42 -38.47
CA LEU A 279 19.02 -44.54 -38.24
C LEU A 279 20.44 -44.27 -38.76
N ASP A 280 20.61 -43.29 -39.66
CA ASP A 280 21.92 -42.95 -40.20
C ASP A 280 22.77 -42.18 -39.17
N LEU A 281 23.93 -42.72 -38.84
CA LEU A 281 24.91 -42.06 -37.96
C LEU A 281 25.37 -40.71 -38.56
N ASN A 282 25.44 -40.60 -39.90
CA ASN A 282 25.91 -39.39 -40.57
C ASN A 282 24.99 -38.20 -40.31
N PHE A 283 23.68 -38.46 -40.27
CA PHE A 283 22.66 -37.47 -39.95
C PHE A 283 22.91 -36.84 -38.56
N TRP A 284 23.12 -37.67 -37.54
CA TRP A 284 23.38 -37.20 -36.18
C TRP A 284 24.72 -36.48 -36.04
N ILE A 285 25.77 -36.92 -36.75
CA ILE A 285 27.07 -36.23 -36.76
C ILE A 285 26.93 -34.81 -37.33
N ILE A 286 26.16 -34.63 -38.42
CA ILE A 286 25.95 -33.30 -39.02
C ILE A 286 25.19 -32.40 -38.05
N ILE A 287 24.13 -32.90 -37.41
CA ILE A 287 23.38 -32.14 -36.41
C ILE A 287 24.28 -31.77 -35.23
N ALA A 288 25.08 -32.71 -34.71
CA ALA A 288 25.96 -32.44 -33.58
C ALA A 288 27.02 -31.37 -33.90
N LEU A 289 27.62 -31.42 -35.10
CA LEU A 289 28.61 -30.44 -35.54
C LEU A 289 28.00 -29.09 -35.93
N GLY A 290 26.72 -29.03 -36.29
CA GLY A 290 25.98 -27.80 -36.54
C GLY A 290 25.32 -27.26 -35.27
N PHE A 291 24.14 -27.82 -34.95
CA PHE A 291 23.24 -27.42 -33.86
C PHE A 291 23.96 -27.21 -32.52
N CYS A 292 24.69 -28.23 -32.05
CA CYS A 292 25.32 -28.15 -30.72
C CYS A 292 26.45 -27.13 -30.68
N VAL A 293 27.21 -26.99 -31.78
CA VAL A 293 28.39 -26.11 -31.82
C VAL A 293 27.99 -24.65 -31.91
N TYR A 294 27.01 -24.26 -32.74
CA TYR A 294 26.58 -22.85 -32.72
C TYR A 294 25.77 -22.49 -31.47
N PHE A 295 25.07 -23.45 -30.86
CA PHE A 295 24.45 -23.22 -29.56
C PHE A 295 25.52 -22.94 -28.48
N LEU A 296 26.61 -23.72 -28.48
CA LEU A 296 27.77 -23.49 -27.62
C LEU A 296 28.45 -22.14 -27.92
N PHE A 297 28.55 -21.76 -29.20
CA PHE A 297 29.04 -20.44 -29.61
C PHE A 297 28.20 -19.31 -29.02
N GLY A 298 26.86 -19.39 -29.14
CA GLY A 298 25.95 -18.38 -28.58
C GLY A 298 26.13 -18.21 -27.07
N TYR A 299 26.27 -19.33 -26.35
CA TYR A 299 26.52 -19.33 -24.91
C TYR A 299 27.88 -18.71 -24.55
N LEU A 300 28.97 -19.13 -25.20
CA LEU A 300 30.32 -18.63 -24.94
C LEU A 300 30.48 -17.15 -25.30
N PHE A 301 29.90 -16.73 -26.43
CA PHE A 301 29.84 -15.32 -26.82
C PHE A 301 29.15 -14.48 -25.76
N SER A 302 28.07 -15.01 -25.18
CA SER A 302 27.32 -14.34 -24.13
C SER A 302 28.11 -14.20 -22.83
N LEU A 303 28.88 -15.23 -22.43
CA LEU A 303 29.78 -15.16 -21.28
C LEU A 303 30.91 -14.15 -21.51
N TYR A 304 31.52 -14.15 -22.70
CA TYR A 304 32.52 -13.17 -23.08
C TYR A 304 31.98 -11.74 -23.00
N ASN A 305 30.77 -11.51 -23.52
CA ASN A 305 30.14 -10.19 -23.48
C ASN A 305 29.77 -9.74 -22.06
N GLU A 306 29.34 -10.67 -21.21
CA GLU A 306 29.00 -10.40 -19.81
C GLU A 306 30.22 -9.96 -18.99
N LEU A 307 31.34 -10.68 -19.12
CA LEU A 307 32.62 -10.29 -18.49
C LEU A 307 33.16 -8.97 -19.03
N ARG A 308 32.92 -8.67 -20.31
CA ARG A 308 33.33 -7.39 -20.92
C ARG A 308 32.54 -6.20 -20.37
N THR A 309 31.24 -6.37 -20.10
CA THR A 309 30.32 -5.25 -19.86
C THR A 309 30.06 -4.98 -18.38
N ASN A 310 30.55 -5.81 -17.45
CA ASN A 310 30.25 -5.72 -16.01
C ASN A 310 28.74 -5.58 -15.71
N SER A 311 27.89 -5.98 -16.65
CA SER A 311 26.46 -5.66 -16.67
C SER A 311 25.73 -6.25 -15.46
N SER A 312 26.15 -7.44 -15.03
CA SER A 312 25.64 -8.10 -13.82
C SER A 312 25.99 -7.36 -12.53
N LEU A 313 27.17 -6.72 -12.45
CA LEU A 313 27.58 -5.92 -11.29
C LEU A 313 26.81 -4.60 -11.22
N TYR A 314 26.69 -3.89 -12.35
CA TYR A 314 25.89 -2.67 -12.42
C TYR A 314 24.42 -2.93 -12.08
N ALA A 315 23.83 -4.02 -12.61
CA ALA A 315 22.48 -4.42 -12.27
C ALA A 315 22.31 -4.74 -10.77
N LYS A 316 23.29 -5.41 -10.16
CA LYS A 316 23.28 -5.74 -8.73
C LYS A 316 23.36 -4.49 -7.85
N VAL A 317 24.28 -3.58 -8.15
CA VAL A 317 24.41 -2.31 -7.41
C VAL A 317 23.16 -1.46 -7.58
N LYS A 318 22.62 -1.37 -8.80
CA LYS A 318 21.35 -0.70 -9.07
C LYS A 318 20.21 -1.27 -8.22
N GLY A 319 20.07 -2.60 -8.18
CA GLY A 319 19.04 -3.27 -7.39
C GLY A 319 19.17 -3.01 -5.89
N GLN A 320 20.39 -2.96 -5.36
CA GLN A 320 20.65 -2.59 -3.96
C GLN A 320 20.27 -1.13 -3.67
N LEU A 321 20.62 -0.21 -4.55
CA LEU A 321 20.25 1.20 -4.40
C LEU A 321 18.72 1.40 -4.45
N GLU A 322 18.03 0.70 -5.37
CA GLU A 322 16.56 0.71 -5.46
C GLU A 322 15.90 0.12 -4.21
N THR A 323 16.44 -0.95 -3.65
CA THR A 323 15.95 -1.54 -2.39
C THR A 323 16.10 -0.56 -1.22
N ASN A 324 17.26 0.08 -1.09
CA ASN A 324 17.50 1.09 -0.05
C ASN A 324 16.54 2.27 -0.17
N ARG A 325 16.28 2.75 -1.40
CA ARG A 325 15.28 3.80 -1.65
C ARG A 325 13.88 3.36 -1.24
N ASN A 326 13.47 2.14 -1.61
CA ASN A 326 12.15 1.62 -1.25
C ASN A 326 11.97 1.50 0.26
N GLN A 327 12.99 1.02 0.98
CA GLN A 327 12.98 0.96 2.45
C GLN A 327 12.87 2.35 3.09
N ALA A 328 13.63 3.33 2.58
CA ALA A 328 13.53 4.72 3.06
C ALA A 328 12.12 5.31 2.80
N GLN A 329 11.54 5.02 1.64
CA GLN A 329 10.19 5.45 1.28
C GLN A 329 9.12 4.81 2.17
N GLU A 330 9.24 3.51 2.45
CA GLU A 330 8.36 2.79 3.37
C GLU A 330 8.43 3.38 4.78
N ARG A 331 9.65 3.71 5.25
CA ARG A 331 9.84 4.38 6.53
C ARG A 331 9.08 5.71 6.59
N VAL A 332 9.23 6.58 5.58
CA VAL A 332 8.50 7.86 5.50
C VAL A 332 6.99 7.63 5.51
N ASN A 333 6.49 6.67 4.73
CA ASN A 333 5.06 6.37 4.66
C ASN A 333 4.53 5.85 6.01
N SER A 334 5.28 4.98 6.67
CA SER A 334 4.91 4.46 7.99
C SER A 334 4.82 5.57 9.06
N LEU A 335 5.73 6.54 9.02
CA LEU A 335 5.72 7.69 9.93
C LEU A 335 4.52 8.60 9.65
N LYS A 336 4.19 8.84 8.37
CA LYS A 336 2.99 9.62 7.99
C LYS A 336 1.70 8.96 8.48
N VAL A 337 1.59 7.64 8.37
CA VAL A 337 0.44 6.89 8.91
C VAL A 337 0.34 7.02 10.43
N LYS A 338 1.47 6.90 11.15
CA LYS A 338 1.51 7.10 12.61
C LYS A 338 1.08 8.52 13.01
N ILE A 339 1.59 9.54 12.31
CA ILE A 339 1.19 10.95 12.52
C ILE A 339 -0.31 11.11 12.40
N SER A 340 -0.92 10.65 11.29
CA SER A 340 -2.37 10.76 11.09
C SER A 340 -3.18 9.99 12.15
N SER A 341 -2.68 8.84 12.62
CA SER A 341 -3.35 8.10 13.70
C SER A 341 -3.33 8.85 15.03
N LEU A 342 -2.20 9.49 15.38
CA LEU A 342 -2.08 10.31 16.59
C LEU A 342 -2.93 11.57 16.51
N GLU A 343 -2.98 12.24 15.35
CA GLU A 343 -3.87 13.39 15.12
C GLU A 343 -5.35 13.02 15.35
N ASN A 344 -5.78 11.86 14.85
CA ASN A 344 -7.13 11.36 15.09
C ASN A 344 -7.38 11.07 16.58
N SER A 345 -6.45 10.41 17.26
CA SER A 345 -6.57 10.13 18.70
C SER A 345 -6.61 11.41 19.54
N ILE A 346 -5.84 12.45 19.17
CA ILE A 346 -5.90 13.76 19.84
C ILE A 346 -7.29 14.38 19.64
N ASN A 347 -7.84 14.36 18.42
CA ASN A 347 -9.18 14.88 18.14
C ASN A 347 -10.27 14.14 18.94
N GLU A 348 -10.19 12.81 19.05
CA GLU A 348 -11.13 12.03 19.87
C GLU A 348 -11.04 12.40 21.36
N LEU A 349 -9.83 12.61 21.89
CA LEU A 349 -9.64 13.07 23.27
C LEU A 349 -10.21 14.47 23.47
N ASP A 350 -10.08 15.37 22.49
CA ASP A 350 -10.67 16.71 22.55
C ASP A 350 -12.20 16.69 22.59
N LEU A 351 -12.82 15.85 21.75
CA LEU A 351 -14.28 15.63 21.79
C LEU A 351 -14.73 15.09 23.15
N LYS A 352 -13.96 14.15 23.72
CA LYS A 352 -14.25 13.59 25.05
C LYS A 352 -14.12 14.65 26.15
N ILE A 353 -13.10 15.49 26.11
CA ILE A 353 -12.93 16.60 27.07
C ILE A 353 -14.09 17.59 26.95
N ALA A 354 -14.53 17.92 25.73
CA ALA A 354 -15.66 18.82 25.51
C ALA A 354 -16.97 18.27 26.11
N ALA A 355 -17.26 16.97 25.87
CA ALA A 355 -18.43 16.31 26.43
C ALA A 355 -18.42 16.28 27.97
N LEU A 356 -17.27 15.95 28.58
CA LEU A 356 -17.12 15.95 30.04
C LEU A 356 -17.28 17.35 30.66
N LYS A 357 -16.81 18.40 29.96
CA LYS A 357 -17.01 19.79 30.39
C LYS A 357 -18.47 20.24 30.29
N GLU A 358 -19.23 19.74 29.31
CA GLU A 358 -20.65 20.03 29.21
C GLU A 358 -21.44 19.37 30.36
N GLU A 359 -21.06 18.15 30.74
CA GLU A 359 -21.65 17.46 31.90
C GLU A 359 -21.41 18.21 33.22
N PHE A 360 -20.26 18.88 33.35
CA PHE A 360 -19.88 19.67 34.52
C PHE A 360 -20.75 20.93 34.75
N ASN A 361 -21.35 21.51 33.70
CA ASN A 361 -22.08 22.79 33.80
C ASN A 361 -23.56 22.66 34.20
N LYS A 362 -24.04 21.46 34.54
CA LYS A 362 -25.43 21.24 34.97
C LYS A 362 -25.48 21.07 36.49
N VAL A 363 -26.41 21.79 37.12
CA VAL A 363 -26.97 21.56 38.48
C VAL A 363 -26.37 22.38 39.62
N TYR A 364 -26.92 23.59 39.80
CA TYR A 364 -27.01 24.30 41.09
C TYR A 364 -28.36 25.01 41.16
N TYR A 365 -29.09 24.86 42.26
CA TYR A 365 -30.23 25.74 42.52
C TYR A 365 -29.71 27.13 42.86
N SER A 366 -29.95 28.09 41.98
CA SER A 366 -29.65 29.48 42.23
C SER A 366 -30.53 30.03 43.37
N PRO A 367 -30.13 31.10 44.09
CA PRO A 367 -30.99 31.77 45.07
C PRO A 367 -32.37 32.17 44.50
N ILE A 368 -32.45 32.39 43.19
CA ILE A 368 -33.67 32.70 42.44
C ILE A 368 -34.61 31.48 42.36
N GLU A 369 -34.07 30.27 42.20
CA GLU A 369 -34.87 29.05 42.17
C GLU A 369 -35.42 28.70 43.55
N ILE A 370 -34.64 28.88 44.62
CA ILE A 370 -35.13 28.72 46.00
C ILE A 370 -36.29 29.69 46.27
N LYS A 371 -36.18 30.95 45.83
CA LYS A 371 -37.25 31.94 45.92
C LYS A 371 -38.50 31.52 45.14
N ASN A 372 -38.34 31.00 43.93
CA ASN A 372 -39.46 30.51 43.12
C ASN A 372 -40.16 29.31 43.79
N ILE A 373 -39.41 28.36 44.35
CA ILE A 373 -39.95 27.20 45.05
C ILE A 373 -40.77 27.63 46.28
N LEU A 374 -40.23 28.56 47.09
CA LEU A 374 -40.93 29.11 48.27
C LEU A 374 -42.19 29.91 47.87
N SER A 375 -42.12 30.65 46.76
CA SER A 375 -43.28 31.37 46.21
C SER A 375 -44.39 30.41 45.76
N LEU A 376 -44.04 29.30 45.08
CA LEU A 376 -45.00 28.28 44.65
C LEU A 376 -45.67 27.57 45.83
N TYR A 377 -44.90 27.23 46.86
CA TYR A 377 -45.43 26.68 48.12
C TYR A 377 -46.44 27.63 48.76
N THR A 378 -46.07 28.91 48.84
CA THR A 378 -46.95 29.95 49.40
C THR A 378 -48.20 30.18 48.56
N ARG A 379 -48.07 30.09 47.23
CA ARG A 379 -49.22 30.15 46.32
C ARG A 379 -50.22 29.02 46.61
N GLY A 380 -49.72 27.81 46.87
CA GLY A 380 -50.54 26.67 47.29
C GLY A 380 -51.29 26.94 48.60
N TRP A 381 -50.61 27.54 49.57
CA TRP A 381 -51.19 27.93 50.85
C TRP A 381 -52.30 29.01 50.69
N ILE A 382 -52.02 30.05 49.90
CA ILE A 382 -52.99 31.11 49.60
C ILE A 382 -54.19 30.56 48.84
N ASN A 383 -53.98 29.61 47.92
CA ASN A 383 -55.06 28.98 47.17
C ASN A 383 -56.03 28.21 48.09
N PHE A 384 -55.53 27.56 49.14
CA PHE A 384 -56.36 26.96 50.18
C PHE A 384 -57.21 28.00 50.92
N LEU A 385 -56.59 29.10 51.36
CA LEU A 385 -57.28 30.19 52.06
C LEU A 385 -58.38 30.84 51.20
N LYS A 386 -58.12 31.03 49.91
CA LYS A 386 -59.11 31.58 48.96
C LYS A 386 -60.30 30.64 48.77
N GLN A 387 -60.07 29.31 48.73
CA GLN A 387 -61.15 28.33 48.62
C GLN A 387 -62.00 28.25 49.90
N GLY A 388 -61.39 28.47 51.07
CA GLY A 388 -62.07 28.53 52.38
C GLY A 388 -62.82 29.83 52.68
N ARG A 389 -62.82 30.83 51.78
CA ARG A 389 -63.41 32.18 51.98
C ARG A 389 -62.87 32.94 53.21
N TYR A 390 -61.61 32.73 53.55
CA TYR A 390 -60.93 33.51 54.59
C TYR A 390 -60.79 34.98 54.17
N SER A 391 -60.73 35.92 55.14
CA SER A 391 -60.70 37.36 54.84
C SER A 391 -59.38 37.80 54.19
N GLU A 392 -59.41 38.87 53.39
CA GLU A 392 -58.22 39.42 52.71
C GLU A 392 -57.10 39.80 53.68
N ILE A 393 -57.44 40.08 54.95
CA ILE A 393 -56.49 40.39 56.02
C ILE A 393 -55.56 39.18 56.26
N PHE A 394 -56.10 37.95 56.29
CA PHE A 394 -55.30 36.74 56.47
C PHE A 394 -54.35 36.48 55.30
N ILE A 395 -54.81 36.70 54.06
CA ILE A 395 -53.99 36.52 52.84
C ILE A 395 -52.82 37.52 52.83
N ASN A 396 -53.07 38.77 53.25
CA ASN A 396 -52.03 39.79 53.36
C ASN A 396 -51.02 39.46 54.47
N THR A 397 -51.46 38.88 55.59
CA THR A 397 -50.56 38.43 56.66
C THR A 397 -49.61 37.33 56.17
N ILE A 398 -50.09 36.31 55.45
CA ILE A 398 -49.26 35.24 54.87
C ILE A 398 -48.24 35.79 53.86
N THR A 399 -48.65 36.77 53.05
CA THR A 399 -47.78 37.40 52.05
C THR A 399 -46.66 38.21 52.72
N ASN A 400 -46.99 38.96 53.78
CA ASN A 400 -46.01 39.69 54.58
C ASN A 400 -45.07 38.72 55.33
N GLU A 401 -45.58 37.60 55.82
CA GLU A 401 -44.77 36.55 56.45
C GLU A 401 -43.79 35.90 55.47
N LEU A 402 -44.14 35.73 54.20
CA LEU A 402 -43.21 35.30 53.15
C LEU A 402 -42.11 36.34 52.89
N GLU A 403 -42.46 37.63 52.84
CA GLU A 403 -41.47 38.70 52.66
C GLU A 403 -40.51 38.83 53.84
N ASP A 404 -41.03 38.72 55.07
CA ASP A 404 -40.21 38.71 56.28
C ASP A 404 -39.37 37.42 56.37
N PHE A 405 -39.88 36.31 55.84
CA PHE A 405 -39.10 35.09 55.68
C PHE A 405 -37.95 35.28 54.69
N TYR A 406 -38.17 35.92 53.53
CA TYR A 406 -37.11 36.26 52.57
C TYR A 406 -36.02 37.15 53.20
N LYS A 407 -36.41 38.13 54.02
CA LYS A 407 -35.46 38.95 54.80
C LYS A 407 -34.68 38.12 55.81
N LYS A 408 -35.34 37.20 56.51
CA LYS A 408 -34.72 36.29 57.50
C LYS A 408 -33.68 35.37 56.88
N ILE A 409 -33.92 34.87 55.66
CA ILE A 409 -33.00 33.97 54.95
C ILE A 409 -31.98 34.70 54.05
N GLY A 410 -31.98 36.03 54.03
CA GLY A 410 -30.99 36.85 53.31
C GLY A 410 -31.10 36.82 51.78
N VAL A 411 -32.31 36.55 51.26
CA VAL A 411 -32.59 36.53 49.81
C VAL A 411 -33.38 37.80 49.46
N GLU A 412 -32.69 38.94 49.41
CA GLU A 412 -33.32 40.23 49.11
C GLU A 412 -33.76 40.35 47.63
N GLN A 413 -34.74 41.23 47.40
CA GLN A 413 -35.07 41.71 46.05
C GLN A 413 -33.99 42.72 45.64
N GLU A 414 -33.34 42.50 44.49
CA GLU A 414 -32.92 43.63 43.65
C GLU A 414 -34.15 44.30 43.05
#